data_AF-A0A0A2E0P7-F1
#
_entry.id   AF-A0A0A2E0P7-F1
#
_cell.length_a   1.000
_cell.length_b   1.000
_cell.length_c   1.000
_cell.angle_alpha   90.00
_cell.angle_beta   90.00
_cell.angle_gamma   90.00
#
_symmetry.space_group_name_H-M   'P 1'
#
loop_
_entity.id
_entity.type
_entity.pdbx_description
1 polymer ?
#
loop_
_entity_poly.entity_id
_entity_poly.type
_entity_poly.pdbx_seq_one_letter_code
_entity_poly.pdbx_strand_id
1 'polypeptide(L)'
;MKKSYLLLLLVLTLFGMSSCLKNDPQGWEYGNVAFGFDLASADGKSLINPNSKQGQEWLGKIIIEYKGEKYRYEGRIVREMRAIAERYKSFNVVMEDKRYYLRFAEFQPIYKEKQNIKLTLPNGQIKEIQFVHYAEAGKLISKVWYDGKETAGRIVKITTDPYLKEGEKEIPAPVYIYIASRYVIKAPKLPKEYQDMQIRYKDKVYKLGTQEEGKLFFDKEIGKLLPLVFEDCIYFKFGPFYPENNINKERFNIEKGTNKLGVEFSCYYDKDGKLFYDAYPVYKDPRRKNLYFKNGPLVILPL
;
A
#
# COMPACT_ATOMS: atom_id res chain seq x y z
N MET A 1 -1.92 7.54 58.07
CA MET A 1 -1.56 6.83 56.82
C MET A 1 -2.62 6.98 55.70
N LYS A 2 -3.07 8.20 55.37
CA LYS A 2 -4.03 8.45 54.26
C LYS A 2 -3.59 9.53 53.27
N LYS A 3 -2.61 10.38 53.62
CA LYS A 3 -2.12 11.48 52.76
C LYS A 3 -1.07 11.01 51.73
N SER A 4 -0.29 9.98 52.07
CA SER A 4 0.78 9.44 51.22
C SER A 4 0.25 8.70 49.98
N TYR A 5 -0.87 7.98 50.12
CA TYR A 5 -1.52 7.28 49.00
C TYR A 5 -2.17 8.26 48.00
N LEU A 6 -2.71 9.38 48.49
CA LEU A 6 -3.30 10.40 47.64
C LEU A 6 -2.23 11.07 46.75
N LEU A 7 -1.04 11.31 47.30
CA LEU A 7 0.08 11.88 46.57
C LEU A 7 0.61 10.90 45.49
N LEU A 8 0.68 9.61 45.81
CA LEU A 8 1.12 8.57 44.87
C LEU A 8 0.14 8.42 43.71
N LEU A 9 -1.17 8.52 43.97
CA LEU A 9 -2.21 8.47 42.96
C LEU A 9 -2.20 9.73 42.08
N LEU A 10 -1.94 10.91 42.66
CA LEU A 10 -1.79 12.16 41.92
C LEU A 10 -0.58 12.13 40.97
N VAL A 11 0.55 11.61 41.45
CA VAL A 11 1.77 11.43 40.65
C VAL A 11 1.55 10.41 39.52
N LEU A 12 0.88 9.28 39.80
CA LEU A 12 0.52 8.29 38.78
C LEU A 12 -0.48 8.84 37.75
N THR A 13 -1.40 9.75 38.13
CA THR A 13 -2.29 10.42 37.17
C THR A 13 -1.60 11.51 36.35
N LEU A 14 -0.61 12.20 36.91
CA LEU A 14 0.20 13.20 36.19
C LEU A 14 1.14 12.53 35.16
N PHE A 15 1.71 11.36 35.49
CA PHE A 15 2.47 10.54 34.53
C PHE A 15 1.57 9.73 33.59
N GLY A 16 0.36 9.37 34.01
CA GLY A 16 -0.62 8.63 33.19
C GLY A 16 -1.29 9.47 32.10
N MET A 17 -1.42 10.79 32.30
CA MET A 17 -2.07 11.69 31.32
C MET A 17 -1.14 12.27 30.24
N SER A 18 0.15 11.89 30.23
CA SER A 18 1.10 12.27 29.17
C SER A 18 1.31 11.18 28.11
N SER A 19 0.46 10.15 28.08
CA SER A 19 0.52 9.06 27.08
C SER A 19 -0.59 9.09 26.02
N CYS A 20 -1.33 10.20 25.91
CA CYS A 20 -1.93 10.56 24.62
C CYS A 20 -0.83 11.15 23.74
N LEU A 21 -0.22 10.32 22.89
CA LEU A 21 0.52 10.75 21.71
C LEU A 21 -0.43 11.53 20.78
N LYS A 22 -0.75 12.79 21.12
CA LYS A 22 -1.12 13.81 20.15
C LYS A 22 0.18 14.27 19.50
N ASN A 23 0.67 13.46 18.56
CA ASN A 23 1.76 13.83 17.66
C ASN A 23 1.25 14.45 16.36
N ASP A 24 0.07 15.07 16.39
CA ASP A 24 -0.35 15.95 15.30
C ASP A 24 -0.14 17.40 15.76
N PRO A 25 0.90 18.09 15.27
CA PRO A 25 1.01 19.53 15.44
C PRO A 25 -0.23 20.17 14.83
N GLN A 26 -1.06 20.76 15.68
CA GLN A 26 -2.21 21.57 15.27
C GLN A 26 -1.72 22.77 14.44
N GLY A 27 -2.30 22.97 13.26
CA GLY A 27 -2.35 24.28 12.60
C GLY A 27 -1.79 24.38 11.19
N TRP A 28 -1.12 23.36 10.66
CA TRP A 28 -0.65 23.34 9.27
C TRP A 28 -1.04 22.00 8.64
N GLU A 29 -1.81 22.02 7.56
CA GLU A 29 -1.91 20.89 6.64
C GLU A 29 -0.56 20.74 5.93
N TYR A 30 0.46 20.21 6.61
CA TYR A 30 1.74 19.83 6.02
C TYR A 30 1.52 18.59 5.12
N GLY A 31 0.80 18.75 4.02
CA GLY A 31 0.56 17.67 3.08
C GLY A 31 1.88 17.16 2.52
N ASN A 32 2.21 15.91 2.81
CA ASN A 32 3.28 15.23 2.09
C ASN A 32 2.94 15.28 0.59
N VAL A 33 3.90 15.73 -0.23
CA VAL A 33 3.73 15.70 -1.68
C VAL A 33 4.17 14.35 -2.23
N ALA A 34 3.65 14.07 -3.42
CA ALA A 34 4.17 13.02 -4.26
C ALA A 34 4.41 13.51 -5.68
N PHE A 35 5.36 12.88 -6.33
CA PHE A 35 5.69 13.05 -7.74
C PHE A 35 5.15 11.86 -8.51
N GLY A 36 4.36 12.15 -9.53
CA GLY A 36 3.74 11.15 -10.38
C GLY A 36 4.58 10.88 -11.62
N PHE A 37 4.53 9.65 -12.12
CA PHE A 37 5.11 9.25 -13.40
C PHE A 37 4.04 8.55 -14.22
N ASP A 38 3.76 9.09 -15.39
CA ASP A 38 2.91 8.49 -16.41
C ASP A 38 3.80 7.82 -17.45
N LEU A 39 3.83 6.48 -17.44
CA LEU A 39 4.59 5.71 -18.41
C LEU A 39 3.68 5.33 -19.57
N ALA A 40 4.04 5.75 -20.77
CA ALA A 40 3.27 5.50 -21.98
C ALA A 40 4.15 5.06 -23.13
N SER A 41 3.59 4.32 -24.09
CA SER A 41 4.23 4.10 -25.38
C SER A 41 4.15 5.34 -26.27
N ALA A 42 4.86 5.31 -27.40
CA ALA A 42 4.94 6.44 -28.33
C ALA A 42 3.57 6.86 -28.91
N ASP A 43 2.65 5.90 -29.06
CA ASP A 43 1.25 6.11 -29.47
C ASP A 43 0.34 6.63 -28.34
N GLY A 44 0.88 6.79 -27.12
CA GLY A 44 0.18 7.32 -25.96
C GLY A 44 -0.55 6.29 -25.10
N LYS A 45 -0.50 4.98 -25.44
CA LYS A 45 -1.10 3.93 -24.60
C LYS A 45 -0.39 3.86 -23.24
N SER A 46 -1.17 3.80 -22.16
CA SER A 46 -0.62 3.67 -20.81
C SER A 46 0.01 2.29 -20.62
N LEU A 47 1.19 2.26 -20.02
CA LEU A 47 1.94 1.04 -19.73
C LEU A 47 1.86 0.64 -18.24
N ILE A 48 1.13 1.40 -17.42
CA ILE A 48 0.99 1.13 -15.99
C ILE A 48 -0.30 0.34 -15.80
N ASN A 49 -0.18 -0.97 -15.60
CA ASN A 49 -1.31 -1.81 -15.22
C ASN A 49 -0.93 -2.75 -14.07
N PRO A 50 -1.30 -2.43 -12.81
CA PRO A 50 -1.03 -3.31 -11.68
C PRO A 50 -1.98 -4.51 -11.59
N ASN A 51 -2.99 -4.59 -12.45
CA ASN A 51 -4.00 -5.64 -12.44
C ASN A 51 -3.71 -6.76 -13.46
N SER A 52 -2.63 -6.68 -14.22
CA SER A 52 -2.19 -7.75 -15.11
C SER A 52 -0.90 -8.40 -14.61
N LYS A 53 -0.71 -9.68 -14.92
CA LYS A 53 0.51 -10.41 -14.56
C LYS A 53 1.73 -9.75 -15.20
N GLN A 54 1.66 -9.49 -16.52
CA GLN A 54 2.74 -8.86 -17.26
C GLN A 54 3.02 -7.44 -16.75
N GLY A 55 1.99 -6.66 -16.45
CA GLY A 55 2.13 -5.31 -15.90
C GLY A 55 2.76 -5.33 -14.51
N GLN A 56 2.38 -6.25 -13.62
CA GLN A 56 3.05 -6.41 -12.32
C GLN A 56 4.53 -6.79 -12.45
N GLU A 57 4.85 -7.75 -13.32
CA GLU A 57 6.23 -8.16 -13.59
C GLU A 57 7.08 -7.00 -14.15
N TRP A 58 6.47 -6.17 -15.01
CA TRP A 58 7.13 -4.99 -15.57
C TRP A 58 7.33 -3.89 -14.52
N LEU A 59 6.30 -3.55 -13.74
CA LEU A 59 6.37 -2.57 -12.66
C LEU A 59 7.37 -2.99 -11.58
N GLY A 60 7.48 -4.28 -11.26
CA GLY A 60 8.43 -4.82 -10.30
C GLY A 60 9.91 -4.65 -10.69
N LYS A 61 10.20 -4.37 -11.96
CA LYS A 61 11.55 -4.09 -12.47
C LYS A 61 11.93 -2.60 -12.40
N ILE A 62 10.96 -1.72 -12.13
CA ILE A 62 11.19 -0.28 -12.03
C ILE A 62 11.78 0.04 -10.67
N ILE A 63 12.83 0.87 -10.66
CA ILE A 63 13.54 1.28 -9.45
C ILE A 63 13.66 2.79 -9.45
N ILE A 64 13.40 3.40 -8.29
CA ILE A 64 13.76 4.79 -8.03
C ILE A 64 15.04 4.83 -7.20
N GLU A 65 16.01 5.62 -7.62
CA GLU A 65 17.17 5.98 -6.80
C GLU A 65 17.06 7.45 -6.36
N TYR A 66 17.17 7.69 -5.05
CA TYR A 66 17.12 9.01 -4.45
C TYR A 66 18.06 9.07 -3.25
N LYS A 67 18.96 10.06 -3.22
CA LYS A 67 20.00 10.22 -2.19
C LYS A 67 20.84 8.96 -1.92
N GLY A 68 21.12 8.18 -2.97
CA GLY A 68 21.90 6.95 -2.91
C GLY A 68 21.10 5.71 -2.45
N GLU A 69 19.84 5.87 -2.06
CA GLU A 69 18.95 4.77 -1.69
C GLU A 69 18.10 4.32 -2.88
N LYS A 70 17.82 3.01 -2.95
CA LYS A 70 16.99 2.40 -3.99
C LYS A 70 15.63 1.99 -3.43
N TYR A 71 14.57 2.48 -4.07
CA TYR A 71 13.17 2.21 -3.73
C TYR A 71 12.55 1.35 -4.83
N ARG A 72 12.00 0.21 -4.42
CA ARG A 72 11.31 -0.74 -5.31
C ARG A 72 9.81 -0.50 -5.26
N TYR A 73 9.12 -0.86 -6.33
CA TYR A 73 7.67 -0.79 -6.40
C TYR A 73 7.01 -1.68 -5.33
N GLU A 74 6.09 -1.10 -4.55
CA GLU A 74 5.45 -1.74 -3.39
C GLU A 74 3.99 -2.18 -3.67
N GLY A 75 3.45 -1.91 -4.85
CA GLY A 75 2.03 -2.11 -5.13
C GLY A 75 1.15 -0.93 -4.72
N ARG A 76 -0.12 -1.18 -4.40
CA ARG A 76 -1.02 -0.19 -3.77
C ARG A 76 -0.76 -0.16 -2.27
N ILE A 77 -0.72 1.03 -1.70
CA ILE A 77 -0.48 1.24 -0.27
C ILE A 77 -1.77 1.26 0.56
N VAL A 78 -1.61 1.02 1.86
CA VAL A 78 -2.66 0.87 2.88
C VAL A 78 -3.40 2.19 3.24
N ARG A 79 -3.17 3.30 2.53
CA ARG A 79 -3.80 4.59 2.87
C ARG A 79 -3.74 5.64 1.77
N GLU A 80 -4.51 6.70 1.98
CA GLU A 80 -4.24 8.04 1.44
C GLU A 80 -3.10 8.71 2.22
N MET A 81 -2.26 9.49 1.53
CA MET A 81 -1.13 10.18 2.15
C MET A 81 -1.61 11.16 3.23
N ARG A 82 -0.98 11.13 4.40
CA ARG A 82 -1.19 12.13 5.46
C ARG A 82 0.12 12.77 5.83
N ALA A 83 0.06 14.01 6.31
CA ALA A 83 1.16 14.71 6.96
C ALA A 83 1.77 13.83 8.05
N ILE A 84 2.97 13.29 7.81
CA ILE A 84 3.76 12.57 8.81
C ILE A 84 5.21 13.04 8.69
N ALA A 85 5.98 12.88 9.77
CA ALA A 85 7.43 13.05 9.72
C ALA A 85 8.01 12.21 8.57
N GLU A 86 8.92 12.79 7.80
CA GLU A 86 9.56 12.11 6.68
C GLU A 86 10.50 11.00 7.19
N ARG A 87 9.93 9.83 7.46
CA ARG A 87 10.63 8.62 7.96
C ARG A 87 10.68 7.50 6.94
N TYR A 88 10.02 7.70 5.81
CA TYR A 88 9.78 6.69 4.81
C TYR A 88 9.45 7.34 3.48
N LYS A 89 9.91 6.74 2.38
CA LYS A 89 9.48 7.06 1.02
C LYS A 89 8.70 5.90 0.47
N SER A 90 7.56 6.18 -0.14
CA SER A 90 6.76 5.15 -0.79
C SER A 90 6.92 5.24 -2.29
N PHE A 91 7.11 4.09 -2.93
CA PHE A 91 7.05 3.96 -4.38
C PHE A 91 5.93 2.99 -4.75
N ASN A 92 4.80 3.56 -5.17
CA ASN A 92 3.54 2.83 -5.31
C ASN A 92 2.81 3.20 -6.59
N VAL A 93 1.66 2.56 -6.81
CA VAL A 93 0.73 2.91 -7.87
C VAL A 93 -0.55 3.50 -7.27
N VAL A 94 -1.05 4.57 -7.88
CA VAL A 94 -2.35 5.17 -7.57
C VAL A 94 -3.23 5.19 -8.81
N MET A 95 -4.53 5.15 -8.60
CA MET A 95 -5.51 5.38 -9.66
C MET A 95 -6.05 6.80 -9.51
N GLU A 96 -5.87 7.63 -10.52
CA GLU A 96 -6.41 8.99 -10.62
C GLU A 96 -7.13 9.10 -11.96
N ASP A 97 -8.36 9.61 -11.98
CA ASP A 97 -9.20 9.74 -13.18
C ASP A 97 -9.24 8.48 -14.08
N LYS A 98 -9.41 7.31 -13.44
CA LYS A 98 -9.46 5.98 -14.09
C LYS A 98 -8.17 5.55 -14.80
N ARG A 99 -7.05 6.24 -14.57
CA ARG A 99 -5.71 5.88 -15.08
C ARG A 99 -4.77 5.58 -13.91
N TYR A 100 -3.86 4.64 -14.12
CA TYR A 100 -2.83 4.34 -13.14
C TYR A 100 -1.59 5.21 -13.34
N TYR A 101 -1.04 5.69 -12.24
CA TYR A 101 0.20 6.45 -12.20
C TYR A 101 1.14 5.85 -11.16
N LEU A 102 2.43 5.81 -11.50
CA LEU A 102 3.46 5.54 -10.52
C LEU A 102 3.67 6.77 -9.66
N ARG A 103 3.92 6.56 -8.38
CA ARG A 103 3.96 7.65 -7.41
C ARG A 103 5.13 7.46 -6.47
N PHE A 104 6.01 8.46 -6.41
CA PHE A 104 7.03 8.55 -5.38
C PHE A 104 6.64 9.64 -4.37
N ALA A 105 6.36 9.20 -3.15
CA ALA A 105 5.60 9.96 -2.17
C ALA A 105 6.39 10.23 -0.88
N GLU A 106 5.70 10.89 0.06
CA GLU A 106 6.20 11.18 1.41
C GLU A 106 7.34 12.21 1.42
N PHE A 107 7.21 13.27 0.64
CA PHE A 107 8.12 14.43 0.65
C PHE A 107 7.52 15.57 1.46
N GLN A 108 8.25 16.04 2.47
CA GLN A 108 7.88 17.22 3.22
C GLN A 108 8.23 18.52 2.47
N PRO A 109 7.54 19.64 2.72
CA PRO A 109 7.79 20.92 2.06
C PRO A 109 9.02 21.65 2.63
N ILE A 110 10.20 21.03 2.54
CA ILE A 110 11.48 21.58 3.06
C ILE A 110 12.60 21.64 2.01
N TYR A 111 12.34 21.24 0.77
CA TYR A 111 13.30 21.14 -0.33
C TYR A 111 13.37 22.43 -1.15
N LYS A 112 14.12 23.41 -0.65
CA LYS A 112 14.36 24.68 -1.37
C LYS A 112 15.33 24.51 -2.54
N GLU A 113 16.30 23.60 -2.40
CA GLU A 113 17.27 23.28 -3.43
C GLU A 113 16.78 22.16 -4.34
N LYS A 114 17.22 22.18 -5.60
CA LYS A 114 16.88 21.14 -6.58
C LYS A 114 17.35 19.77 -6.08
N GLN A 115 16.39 18.87 -5.90
CA GLN A 115 16.60 17.46 -5.64
C GLN A 115 16.60 16.70 -6.96
N ASN A 116 17.29 15.55 -7.02
CA ASN A 116 17.34 14.68 -8.20
C ASN A 116 16.82 13.27 -7.86
N ILE A 117 15.95 12.75 -8.72
CA ILE A 117 15.41 11.39 -8.68
C ILE A 117 15.85 10.70 -9.96
N LYS A 118 16.41 9.48 -9.86
CA LYS A 118 16.68 8.63 -11.01
C LYS A 118 15.63 7.52 -11.07
N LEU A 119 14.91 7.44 -12.18
CA LEU A 119 13.96 6.37 -12.45
C LEU A 119 14.56 5.41 -13.47
N THR A 120 14.88 4.19 -13.04
CA THR A 120 15.36 3.12 -13.91
C THR A 120 14.17 2.32 -14.44
N LEU A 121 14.00 2.32 -15.75
CA LEU A 121 12.96 1.60 -16.47
C LEU A 121 13.40 0.14 -16.77
N PRO A 122 12.46 -0.77 -17.10
CA PRO A 122 12.78 -2.20 -17.24
C PRO A 122 13.67 -2.53 -18.44
N ASN A 123 13.77 -1.64 -19.44
CA ASN A 123 14.71 -1.74 -20.56
C ASN A 123 16.11 -1.17 -20.24
N GLY A 124 16.37 -0.78 -18.98
CA GLY A 124 17.65 -0.23 -18.53
C GLY A 124 17.80 1.28 -18.72
N GLN A 125 16.83 1.95 -19.37
CA GLN A 125 16.88 3.41 -19.50
C GLN A 125 16.77 4.08 -18.13
N ILE A 126 17.58 5.09 -17.90
CA ILE A 126 17.55 5.92 -16.69
C ILE A 126 16.99 7.28 -17.07
N LYS A 127 15.94 7.70 -16.35
CA LYS A 127 15.32 9.01 -16.48
C LYS A 127 15.64 9.84 -15.26
N GLU A 128 16.15 11.05 -15.46
CA GLU A 128 16.43 11.98 -14.38
C GLU A 128 15.29 12.99 -14.24
N ILE A 129 14.76 13.10 -13.03
CA ILE A 129 13.68 14.01 -12.69
C ILE A 129 14.17 14.89 -11.54
N GLN A 130 14.14 16.20 -11.76
CA GLN A 130 14.51 17.18 -10.73
C GLN A 130 13.27 17.79 -10.11
N PHE A 131 13.32 18.14 -8.84
CA PHE A 131 12.21 18.85 -8.19
C PHE A 131 12.67 19.79 -7.09
N VAL A 132 11.82 20.75 -6.76
CA VAL A 132 11.83 21.49 -5.49
C VAL A 132 10.45 21.37 -4.86
N HIS A 133 10.40 21.35 -3.53
CA HIS A 133 9.16 21.34 -2.79
C HIS A 133 9.36 21.98 -1.42
N TYR A 134 8.87 23.21 -1.24
CA TYR A 134 9.06 23.95 0.00
C TYR A 134 7.86 24.85 0.35
N ALA A 135 7.75 25.22 1.63
CA ALA A 135 6.81 26.22 2.10
C ALA A 135 7.53 27.57 2.31
N GLU A 136 6.94 28.66 1.83
CA GLU A 136 7.45 30.02 2.02
C GLU A 136 6.29 31.02 2.06
N ALA A 137 6.29 31.93 3.05
CA ALA A 137 5.26 32.94 3.23
C ALA A 137 3.81 32.40 3.17
N GLY A 138 3.56 31.22 3.78
CA GLY A 138 2.25 30.57 3.79
C GLY A 138 1.83 29.92 2.47
N LYS A 139 2.71 29.86 1.47
CA LYS A 139 2.46 29.21 0.17
C LYS A 139 3.31 27.95 0.02
N LEU A 140 2.70 26.91 -0.55
CA LEU A 140 3.41 25.70 -0.99
C LEU A 140 3.92 25.91 -2.41
N ILE A 141 5.23 25.75 -2.59
CA ILE A 141 5.91 25.83 -3.88
C ILE A 141 6.38 24.43 -4.25
N SER A 142 5.98 23.95 -5.42
CA SER A 142 6.45 22.70 -5.99
C SER A 142 6.68 22.88 -7.47
N LYS A 143 7.89 22.55 -7.92
CA LYS A 143 8.24 22.55 -9.35
C LYS A 143 8.98 21.27 -9.67
N VAL A 144 8.78 20.77 -10.88
CA VAL A 144 9.37 19.53 -11.38
C VAL A 144 9.96 19.81 -12.75
N TRP A 145 11.13 19.25 -13.01
CA TRP A 145 11.80 19.31 -14.31
C TRP A 145 12.10 17.90 -14.81
N TYR A 146 11.86 17.67 -16.09
CA TYR A 146 12.20 16.43 -16.78
C TYR A 146 12.84 16.80 -18.13
N ASP A 147 13.97 16.16 -18.45
CA ASP A 147 14.82 16.49 -19.60
C ASP A 147 15.12 18.00 -19.70
N GLY A 148 15.39 18.63 -18.55
CA GLY A 148 15.72 20.06 -18.42
C GLY A 148 14.54 21.03 -18.55
N LYS A 149 13.33 20.56 -18.85
CA LYS A 149 12.13 21.40 -19.02
C LYS A 149 11.23 21.32 -17.80
N GLU A 150 10.71 22.47 -17.36
CA GLU A 150 9.73 22.51 -16.27
C GLU A 150 8.42 21.88 -16.74
N THR A 151 7.87 20.96 -15.95
CA THR A 151 6.61 20.28 -16.28
C THR A 151 5.41 21.02 -15.69
N ALA A 152 4.30 21.05 -16.42
CA ALA A 152 3.04 21.55 -15.88
C ALA A 152 2.52 20.55 -14.83
N GLY A 153 2.62 20.92 -13.54
CA GLY A 153 2.21 20.05 -12.44
C GLY A 153 3.30 19.07 -11.98
N ARG A 154 2.87 18.01 -11.28
CA ARG A 154 3.75 17.06 -10.57
C ARG A 154 3.79 15.67 -11.21
N ILE A 155 3.06 15.46 -12.30
CA ILE A 155 3.03 14.20 -13.05
C ILE A 155 3.90 14.36 -14.28
N VAL A 156 4.99 13.60 -14.35
CA VAL A 156 5.91 13.59 -15.47
C VAL A 156 5.49 12.50 -16.45
N LYS A 157 5.27 12.85 -17.71
CA LYS A 157 5.01 11.88 -18.77
C LYS A 157 6.33 11.37 -19.36
N ILE A 158 6.52 10.06 -19.35
CA ILE A 158 7.73 9.40 -19.83
C ILE A 158 7.33 8.40 -20.91
N THR A 159 7.92 8.55 -22.08
CA THR A 159 7.71 7.62 -23.20
C THR A 159 8.72 6.48 -23.12
N THR A 160 8.26 5.23 -23.22
CA THR A 160 9.11 4.03 -23.17
C THR A 160 8.51 2.88 -23.97
N ASP A 161 9.27 1.81 -24.14
CA ASP A 161 8.88 0.66 -24.96
C ASP A 161 7.74 -0.14 -24.29
N PRO A 162 6.74 -0.60 -25.07
CA PRO A 162 5.70 -1.47 -24.53
C PRO A 162 6.29 -2.79 -24.02
N TYR A 163 5.73 -3.31 -22.94
CA TYR A 163 6.14 -4.61 -22.38
C TYR A 163 5.43 -5.81 -23.01
N LEU A 164 4.40 -5.55 -23.82
CA LEU A 164 3.73 -6.55 -24.65
C LEU A 164 4.20 -6.41 -26.08
N LYS A 165 4.39 -7.55 -26.75
CA LYS A 165 4.54 -7.56 -28.20
C LYS A 165 3.20 -7.24 -28.88
N GLU A 166 3.28 -6.83 -30.13
CA GLU A 166 2.09 -6.60 -30.94
C GLU A 166 1.21 -7.87 -30.98
N GLY A 167 -0.09 -7.70 -30.73
CA GLY A 167 -1.06 -8.80 -30.67
C GLY A 167 -1.15 -9.55 -29.33
N GLU A 168 -0.21 -9.36 -28.40
CA GLU A 168 -0.31 -9.96 -27.06
C GLU A 168 -1.38 -9.26 -26.21
N LYS A 169 -2.07 -10.04 -25.38
CA LYS A 169 -3.06 -9.55 -24.43
C LYS A 169 -2.56 -9.76 -23.00
N GLU A 170 -2.89 -8.81 -22.15
CA GLU A 170 -2.66 -8.91 -20.72
C GLU A 170 -3.46 -10.07 -20.12
N ILE A 171 -2.82 -10.81 -19.23
CA ILE A 171 -3.47 -11.84 -18.41
C ILE A 171 -3.72 -11.24 -17.03
N PRO A 172 -4.90 -11.45 -16.43
CA PRO A 172 -5.21 -10.87 -15.13
C PRO A 172 -4.27 -11.35 -14.03
N ALA A 173 -3.83 -10.43 -13.18
CA ALA A 173 -3.08 -10.77 -11.99
C ALA A 173 -4.03 -11.38 -10.94
N PRO A 174 -3.59 -12.42 -10.20
CA PRO A 174 -4.39 -12.97 -9.12
C PRO A 174 -4.58 -11.94 -8.00
N VAL A 175 -5.79 -11.83 -7.48
CA VAL A 175 -6.11 -11.02 -6.31
C VAL A 175 -5.92 -11.86 -5.05
N TYR A 176 -5.33 -11.26 -4.03
CA TYR A 176 -5.20 -11.87 -2.71
C TYR A 176 -5.91 -11.04 -1.66
N ILE A 177 -6.62 -11.69 -0.75
CA ILE A 177 -7.21 -11.03 0.40
C ILE A 177 -6.14 -10.96 1.49
N TYR A 178 -5.73 -9.74 1.82
CA TYR A 178 -4.76 -9.48 2.86
C TYR A 178 -5.45 -9.24 4.20
N ILE A 179 -4.86 -9.75 5.27
CA ILE A 179 -5.37 -9.63 6.62
C ILE A 179 -4.25 -9.12 7.52
N ALA A 180 -4.49 -8.03 8.23
CA ALA A 180 -3.63 -7.56 9.31
C ALA A 180 -4.32 -7.72 10.66
N SER A 181 -3.53 -8.00 11.71
CA SER A 181 -4.03 -7.89 13.07
C SER A 181 -4.13 -6.43 13.49
N ARG A 182 -5.12 -6.09 14.34
CA ARG A 182 -5.18 -4.81 15.05
C ARG A 182 -3.96 -4.64 15.96
N TYR A 183 -3.41 -5.73 16.47
CA TYR A 183 -2.16 -5.75 17.21
C TYR A 183 -1.00 -5.97 16.24
N VAL A 184 0.00 -5.11 16.31
CA VAL A 184 1.15 -5.16 15.39
C VAL A 184 1.92 -6.46 15.60
N ILE A 185 1.98 -7.29 14.56
CA ILE A 185 2.79 -8.50 14.54
C ILE A 185 4.11 -8.19 13.84
N LYS A 186 5.18 -7.99 14.59
CA LYS A 186 6.50 -7.65 14.04
C LYS A 186 7.11 -8.83 13.27
N ALA A 187 7.73 -8.52 12.13
CA ALA A 187 8.54 -9.46 11.38
C ALA A 187 9.92 -9.69 12.05
N PRO A 188 10.67 -10.76 11.70
CA PRO A 188 10.32 -11.83 10.75
C PRO A 188 9.62 -13.04 11.38
N LYS A 189 9.66 -13.16 12.72
CA LYS A 189 9.18 -14.34 13.44
C LYS A 189 7.69 -14.23 13.75
N LEU A 190 6.92 -15.21 13.28
CA LEU A 190 5.51 -15.33 13.62
C LEU A 190 5.36 -15.83 15.08
N PRO A 191 4.66 -15.10 15.97
CA PRO A 191 4.42 -15.57 17.33
C PRO A 191 3.65 -16.88 17.34
N LYS A 192 3.92 -17.74 18.34
CA LYS A 192 3.37 -19.12 18.43
C LYS A 192 1.85 -19.16 18.34
N GLU A 193 1.17 -18.20 18.97
CA GLU A 193 -0.30 -18.09 18.96
C GLU A 193 -0.93 -17.92 17.57
N TYR A 194 -0.15 -17.55 16.54
CA TYR A 194 -0.62 -17.42 15.16
C TYR A 194 -0.20 -18.60 14.27
N GLN A 195 0.63 -19.53 14.75
CA GLN A 195 1.15 -20.64 13.94
C GLN A 195 0.05 -21.61 13.52
N ASP A 196 -0.94 -21.83 14.38
CA ASP A 196 -2.07 -22.73 14.13
C ASP A 196 -3.26 -22.03 13.45
N MET A 197 -3.05 -20.82 12.91
CA MET A 197 -4.11 -20.15 12.17
C MET A 197 -4.48 -20.90 10.90
N GLN A 198 -5.77 -20.89 10.59
CA GLN A 198 -6.30 -21.50 9.38
C GLN A 198 -7.48 -20.71 8.81
N ILE A 199 -7.77 -20.95 7.54
CA ILE A 199 -8.95 -20.42 6.87
C ILE A 199 -9.92 -21.56 6.53
N ARG A 200 -11.21 -21.36 6.80
CA ARG A 200 -12.29 -22.20 6.27
C ARG A 200 -13.03 -21.50 5.15
N TYR A 201 -13.10 -22.16 3.99
CA TYR A 201 -13.76 -21.64 2.79
C TYR A 201 -14.25 -22.80 1.91
N LYS A 202 -15.51 -22.76 1.45
CA LYS A 202 -16.15 -23.79 0.60
C LYS A 202 -15.83 -25.23 1.06
N ASP A 203 -16.12 -25.50 2.32
CA ASP A 203 -15.91 -26.80 2.99
C ASP A 203 -14.45 -27.28 3.10
N LYS A 204 -13.48 -26.46 2.71
CA LYS A 204 -12.05 -26.76 2.82
C LYS A 204 -11.38 -25.98 3.94
N VAL A 205 -10.32 -26.56 4.48
CA VAL A 205 -9.45 -25.95 5.49
C VAL A 205 -8.09 -25.67 4.87
N TYR A 206 -7.64 -24.42 4.96
CA TYR A 206 -6.36 -23.94 4.46
C TYR A 206 -5.47 -23.59 5.65
N LYS A 207 -4.42 -24.40 5.88
CA LYS A 207 -3.46 -24.17 6.97
C LYS A 207 -2.41 -23.13 6.57
N LEU A 208 -1.98 -22.32 7.53
CA LEU A 208 -0.96 -21.31 7.31
C LEU A 208 0.36 -21.94 6.84
N GLY A 209 0.95 -21.37 5.79
CA GLY A 209 2.27 -21.77 5.27
C GLY A 209 2.24 -22.98 4.32
N THR A 210 1.06 -23.51 3.99
CA THR A 210 0.92 -24.59 3.00
C THR A 210 0.68 -23.97 1.62
N GLN A 211 1.72 -23.91 0.78
CA GLN A 211 1.61 -23.42 -0.60
C GLN A 211 1.57 -24.59 -1.59
N GLU A 212 0.62 -24.54 -2.52
CA GLU A 212 0.60 -25.35 -3.73
C GLU A 212 0.39 -24.43 -4.92
N GLU A 213 1.27 -24.54 -5.92
CA GLU A 213 1.25 -23.63 -7.07
C GLU A 213 -0.08 -23.70 -7.82
N GLY A 214 -0.63 -22.53 -8.17
CA GLY A 214 -1.91 -22.42 -8.88
C GLY A 214 -3.17 -22.75 -8.06
N LYS A 215 -3.06 -23.12 -6.78
CA LYS A 215 -4.19 -23.43 -5.91
C LYS A 215 -4.38 -22.38 -4.83
N LEU A 216 -5.60 -22.30 -4.28
CA LEU A 216 -5.87 -21.50 -3.09
C LEU A 216 -4.97 -21.95 -1.93
N PHE A 217 -4.30 -21.00 -1.29
CA PHE A 217 -3.43 -21.19 -0.14
C PHE A 217 -3.60 -20.07 0.87
N PHE A 218 -3.20 -20.35 2.11
CA PHE A 218 -3.14 -19.39 3.20
C PHE A 218 -1.69 -19.26 3.67
N ASP A 219 -1.13 -18.06 3.61
CA ASP A 219 0.27 -17.82 3.97
C ASP A 219 0.44 -16.44 4.64
N LYS A 220 1.67 -16.13 5.02
CA LYS A 220 2.08 -14.84 5.55
C LYS A 220 2.99 -14.09 4.58
N GLU A 221 2.90 -12.78 4.62
CA GLU A 221 3.72 -11.86 3.83
C GLU A 221 4.23 -10.73 4.74
N ILE A 222 5.44 -10.24 4.46
CA ILE A 222 6.03 -9.14 5.22
C ILE A 222 5.84 -7.85 4.44
N GLY A 223 5.48 -6.78 5.14
CA GLY A 223 5.54 -5.43 4.61
C GLY A 223 5.34 -4.38 5.69
N LYS A 224 5.42 -3.11 5.31
CA LYS A 224 5.26 -2.00 6.26
C LYS A 224 3.78 -1.72 6.52
N LEU A 225 3.39 -1.53 7.78
CA LEU A 225 2.02 -1.17 8.19
C LEU A 225 1.89 0.34 8.34
N LEU A 226 1.71 1.02 7.21
CA LEU A 226 1.61 2.48 7.20
C LEU A 226 0.21 2.97 7.61
N PRO A 227 0.09 4.05 8.40
CA PRO A 227 1.16 4.80 9.06
C PRO A 227 1.45 4.32 10.49
N LEU A 228 0.82 3.22 10.91
CA LEU A 228 0.82 2.79 12.30
C LEU A 228 2.22 2.38 12.78
N VAL A 229 3.01 1.75 11.91
CA VAL A 229 4.34 1.24 12.22
C VAL A 229 5.25 1.34 10.98
N PHE A 230 6.35 2.06 11.10
CA PHE A 230 7.39 2.21 10.06
C PHE A 230 8.34 1.00 9.97
N GLU A 231 7.97 -0.11 10.61
CA GLU A 231 8.73 -1.35 10.70
C GLU A 231 8.01 -2.44 9.91
N ASP A 232 8.77 -3.49 9.59
CA ASP A 232 8.25 -4.66 8.91
C ASP A 232 7.28 -5.43 9.81
N CYS A 233 6.07 -5.62 9.30
CA CYS A 233 4.96 -6.30 9.94
C CYS A 233 4.54 -7.51 9.13
N ILE A 234 3.96 -8.50 9.83
CA ILE A 234 3.38 -9.68 9.21
C ILE A 234 1.92 -9.40 8.83
N TYR A 235 1.61 -9.62 7.57
CA TYR A 235 0.26 -9.74 7.01
C TYR A 235 -0.01 -11.20 6.71
N PHE A 236 -1.26 -11.62 6.83
CA PHE A 236 -1.71 -12.89 6.29
C PHE A 236 -2.35 -12.70 4.92
N LYS A 237 -2.26 -13.69 4.06
CA LYS A 237 -2.61 -13.62 2.66
C LYS A 237 -3.39 -14.88 2.27
N PHE A 238 -4.58 -14.70 1.71
CA PHE A 238 -5.42 -15.79 1.21
C PHE A 238 -5.77 -15.58 -0.26
N GLY A 239 -5.62 -16.63 -1.06
CA GLY A 239 -5.81 -16.59 -2.52
C GLY A 239 -4.93 -17.64 -3.18
N PRO A 240 -4.71 -17.60 -4.50
CA PRO A 240 -5.11 -16.56 -5.45
C PRO A 240 -6.57 -16.65 -5.87
N PHE A 241 -7.24 -15.49 -5.99
CA PHE A 241 -8.56 -15.36 -6.59
C PHE A 241 -8.45 -14.69 -7.96
N TYR A 242 -9.10 -15.28 -8.94
CA TYR A 242 -9.12 -14.78 -10.31
C TYR A 242 -10.48 -14.15 -10.61
N PRO A 243 -10.54 -12.95 -11.22
CA PRO A 243 -11.80 -12.26 -11.51
C PRO A 243 -12.72 -13.04 -12.46
N GLU A 244 -12.17 -13.94 -13.27
CA GLU A 244 -12.90 -14.86 -14.13
C GLU A 244 -13.77 -15.84 -13.35
N ASN A 245 -13.43 -16.10 -12.07
CA ASN A 245 -14.25 -16.93 -11.19
C ASN A 245 -15.53 -16.21 -10.72
N ASN A 246 -15.69 -14.91 -11.02
CA ASN A 246 -16.87 -14.10 -10.74
C ASN A 246 -17.38 -14.23 -9.29
N ILE A 247 -16.49 -14.02 -8.34
CA ILE A 247 -16.78 -14.18 -6.91
C ILE A 247 -17.48 -12.91 -6.40
N ASN A 248 -18.71 -13.04 -5.90
CA ASN A 248 -19.50 -11.91 -5.42
C ASN A 248 -19.98 -12.13 -3.98
N LYS A 249 -19.50 -11.28 -3.06
CA LYS A 249 -19.88 -11.30 -1.62
C LYS A 249 -19.78 -12.69 -0.98
N GLU A 250 -18.77 -13.44 -1.36
CA GLU A 250 -18.48 -14.72 -0.72
C GLU A 250 -17.82 -14.50 0.64
N ARG A 251 -17.81 -15.55 1.46
CA ARG A 251 -17.29 -15.47 2.84
C ARG A 251 -16.32 -16.59 3.15
N PHE A 252 -15.29 -16.24 3.90
CA PHE A 252 -14.42 -17.22 4.58
C PHE A 252 -14.28 -16.85 6.05
N ASN A 253 -13.93 -17.84 6.88
CA ASN A 253 -13.66 -17.63 8.29
C ASN A 253 -12.19 -17.86 8.57
N ILE A 254 -11.59 -16.96 9.32
CA ILE A 254 -10.25 -17.12 9.88
C ILE A 254 -10.44 -17.69 11.29
N GLU A 255 -9.76 -18.80 11.58
CA GLU A 255 -9.79 -19.47 12.87
C GLU A 255 -8.41 -19.35 13.54
N LYS A 256 -8.38 -18.84 14.78
CA LYS A 256 -7.20 -18.77 15.65
C LYS A 256 -7.61 -19.24 17.05
N GLY A 257 -7.27 -20.48 17.41
CA GLY A 257 -7.77 -21.10 18.65
C GLY A 257 -9.30 -21.15 18.67
N THR A 258 -9.93 -20.57 19.71
CA THR A 258 -11.40 -20.49 19.83
C THR A 258 -12.01 -19.32 19.05
N ASN A 259 -11.21 -18.38 18.57
CA ASN A 259 -11.68 -17.20 17.86
C ASN A 259 -11.99 -17.54 16.39
N LYS A 260 -13.16 -17.10 15.92
CA LYS A 260 -13.58 -17.21 14.52
C LYS A 260 -14.02 -15.84 14.02
N LEU A 261 -13.36 -15.36 12.97
CA LEU A 261 -13.63 -14.06 12.38
C LEU A 261 -13.98 -14.21 10.91
N GLY A 262 -15.17 -13.75 10.52
CA GLY A 262 -15.63 -13.79 9.14
C GLY A 262 -15.10 -12.63 8.32
N VAL A 263 -14.77 -12.91 7.06
CA VAL A 263 -14.43 -11.92 6.03
C VAL A 263 -15.35 -12.15 4.84
N GLU A 264 -16.00 -11.09 4.37
CA GLU A 264 -16.75 -11.05 3.11
C GLU A 264 -15.87 -10.42 2.03
N PHE A 265 -15.85 -10.98 0.83
CA PHE A 265 -15.00 -10.49 -0.26
C PHE A 265 -15.66 -10.69 -1.64
N SER A 266 -15.19 -9.88 -2.60
CA SER A 266 -15.57 -10.00 -4.01
C SER A 266 -14.33 -9.91 -4.90
N CYS A 267 -14.38 -10.58 -6.05
CA CYS A 267 -13.37 -10.53 -7.12
C CYS A 267 -14.03 -10.89 -8.45
N TYR A 268 -14.29 -9.92 -9.31
CA TYR A 268 -14.99 -10.12 -10.58
C TYR A 268 -14.70 -9.02 -11.61
N TYR A 269 -15.10 -9.24 -12.87
CA TYR A 269 -15.19 -8.19 -13.88
C TYR A 269 -16.56 -7.51 -13.87
N ASP A 270 -16.58 -6.19 -13.72
CA ASP A 270 -17.82 -5.43 -13.84
C ASP A 270 -18.35 -5.42 -15.29
N LYS A 271 -19.51 -4.77 -15.49
CA LYS A 271 -20.17 -4.71 -16.80
C LYS A 271 -19.34 -3.99 -17.87
N ASP A 272 -18.38 -3.17 -17.48
CA ASP A 272 -17.45 -2.46 -18.36
C ASP A 272 -16.15 -3.26 -18.60
N GLY A 273 -16.05 -4.48 -18.07
CA GLY A 273 -14.84 -5.30 -18.14
C GLY A 273 -13.72 -4.82 -17.20
N LYS A 274 -14.03 -4.00 -16.19
CA LYS A 274 -13.04 -3.54 -15.21
C LYS A 274 -12.95 -4.52 -14.04
N LEU A 275 -11.73 -4.76 -13.57
CA LEU A 275 -11.48 -5.56 -12.38
C LEU A 275 -12.05 -4.87 -11.14
N PHE A 276 -12.96 -5.56 -10.45
CA PHE A 276 -13.48 -5.19 -9.16
C PHE A 276 -13.02 -6.19 -8.09
N TYR A 277 -12.46 -5.68 -6.99
CA TYR A 277 -12.20 -6.48 -5.80
C TYR A 277 -12.36 -5.65 -4.53
N ASP A 278 -12.93 -6.28 -3.50
CA ASP A 278 -13.04 -5.72 -2.17
C ASP A 278 -13.09 -6.81 -1.09
N ALA A 279 -12.83 -6.42 0.15
CA ALA A 279 -12.99 -7.30 1.30
C ALA A 279 -13.30 -6.50 2.56
N TYR A 280 -14.15 -7.05 3.41
CA TYR A 280 -14.57 -6.42 4.66
C TYR A 280 -14.72 -7.48 5.75
N PRO A 281 -14.52 -7.09 7.01
CA PRO A 281 -14.83 -7.97 8.10
C PRO A 281 -16.36 -8.07 8.29
N VAL A 282 -16.85 -9.25 8.68
CA VAL A 282 -18.29 -9.51 8.91
C VAL A 282 -18.69 -9.07 10.32
N TYR A 283 -18.48 -7.80 10.65
CA TYR A 283 -19.03 -7.17 11.86
C TYR A 283 -19.73 -5.84 11.52
N LYS A 284 -20.74 -5.46 12.33
CA LYS A 284 -21.64 -4.32 12.10
C LYS A 284 -20.94 -2.96 12.29
N ASP A 285 -19.99 -2.59 11.44
CA ASP A 285 -19.48 -1.21 11.37
C ASP A 285 -20.07 -0.49 10.15
N PRO A 286 -20.78 0.65 10.33
CA PRO A 286 -21.32 1.45 9.24
C PRO A 286 -20.24 2.17 8.40
N ARG A 287 -18.96 2.20 8.80
CA ARG A 287 -17.88 2.88 8.05
C ARG A 287 -16.95 1.88 7.38
N ARG A 288 -17.43 1.30 6.27
CA ARG A 288 -16.61 0.48 5.37
C ARG A 288 -15.52 1.35 4.74
N LYS A 289 -14.28 1.21 5.21
CA LYS A 289 -13.10 1.80 4.53
C LYS A 289 -12.44 0.73 3.67
N ASN A 290 -12.26 1.02 2.39
CA ASN A 290 -11.48 0.18 1.49
C ASN A 290 -10.00 0.42 1.75
N LEU A 291 -9.32 -0.57 2.29
CA LEU A 291 -7.87 -0.58 2.44
C LEU A 291 -7.29 -1.54 1.41
N TYR A 292 -6.08 -1.25 0.94
CA TYR A 292 -5.40 -2.06 -0.06
C TYR A 292 -3.97 -2.33 0.39
N PHE A 293 -3.48 -3.53 0.14
CA PHE A 293 -2.08 -3.87 0.31
C PHE A 293 -1.63 -4.62 -0.93
N LYS A 294 -0.56 -4.12 -1.56
CA LYS A 294 -0.06 -4.63 -2.84
C LYS A 294 -1.16 -4.64 -3.91
N ASN A 295 -1.59 -5.81 -4.35
CA ASN A 295 -2.57 -5.98 -5.43
C ASN A 295 -3.93 -6.49 -4.94
N GLY A 296 -4.23 -6.36 -3.65
CA GLY A 296 -5.46 -6.87 -3.09
C GLY A 296 -6.04 -6.03 -1.96
N PRO A 297 -7.29 -6.32 -1.55
CA PRO A 297 -7.92 -5.64 -0.43
C PRO A 297 -7.27 -6.09 0.89
N LEU A 298 -7.16 -5.15 1.83
CA LEU A 298 -6.65 -5.39 3.18
C LEU A 298 -7.79 -5.30 4.20
N VAL A 299 -7.89 -6.29 5.07
CA VAL A 299 -8.83 -6.34 6.18
C VAL A 299 -8.08 -6.30 7.50
N ILE A 300 -8.48 -5.43 8.43
CA ILE A 300 -7.89 -5.35 9.77
C ILE A 300 -8.82 -6.05 10.77
N LEU A 301 -8.30 -7.05 11.48
CA LEU A 301 -9.04 -7.92 12.38
C LEU A 301 -8.45 -7.96 13.79
N PRO A 302 -9.26 -8.12 14.85
CA PRO A 302 -8.76 -8.39 16.21
C PRO A 302 -8.29 -9.85 16.32
N LEU A 303 -7.17 -10.18 15.66
CA LEU A 303 -6.56 -11.52 15.69
C LEU A 303 -5.84 -11.77 17.01
#